data_AF-A0A2V9RKU8-F1
#
_entry.id   AF-A0A2V9RKU8-F1
#
_cell.length_a   1.000
_cell.length_b   1.000
_cell.length_c   1.000
_cell.angle_alpha   90.00
_cell.angle_beta   90.00
_cell.angle_gamma   90.00
#
_symmetry.space_group_name_H-M   'P 1'
#
loop_
_entity.id
_entity.type
_entity.pdbx_description
1 polymer ?
#
loop_
_entity_poly.entity_id
_entity_poly.type
_entity_poly.pdbx_seq_one_letter_code
_entity_poly.pdbx_strand_id
1 'polypeptide(L)'
;MLEILIIRFVFAIVLIVTSYYFQPFGLPRNLSILFGMFGAGAIILFEARLRKASLKRLIGAAAGSILGIFGATMISSMLAKTTIEPKTLSFLQIGLFLFMAYIGLISGANKGDLLNLAALGGIFGGERPTKKSYKILDTSVIIDGRIADICETGFVDGILIIPQFVLRELQQVADSADSLKRNRGRRGLDILQRIQKMAGITVQIVETDYPNIREVDLKLIELAKETEAKIVTNDFNLNKVAQLQGVEVLNINELANSLKPVVLPGETMKVFILKEGKEYNQGVAYLDDGTMVVVDNARKMIGKTIDTSVTSVLQTTAGKMIFGRYEERSSKIEVVSQ
;
A
#
# COMPACT_ATOMS: atom_id res chain seq x y z
N MET A 1 -11.71 -29.59 -0.95
CA MET A 1 -11.91 -30.52 0.19
C MET A 1 -12.01 -31.98 -0.28
N LEU A 2 -12.86 -32.29 -1.26
CA LEU A 2 -13.02 -33.65 -1.80
C LEU A 2 -11.71 -34.23 -2.38
N GLU A 3 -10.98 -33.45 -3.18
CA GLU A 3 -9.71 -33.88 -3.81
C GLU A 3 -8.64 -34.27 -2.78
N ILE A 4 -8.49 -33.50 -1.69
CA ILE A 4 -7.52 -33.79 -0.63
C ILE A 4 -7.88 -35.09 0.11
N LEU A 5 -9.18 -35.35 0.27
CA LEU A 5 -9.66 -36.55 0.94
C LEU A 5 -9.42 -37.81 0.09
N ILE A 6 -9.60 -37.69 -1.23
CA ILE A 6 -9.26 -38.75 -2.20
C ILE A 6 -7.76 -39.07 -2.13
N ILE A 7 -6.90 -38.04 -2.14
CA ILE A 7 -5.43 -38.23 -2.07
C ILE A 7 -5.03 -38.94 -0.77
N ARG A 8 -5.60 -38.56 0.38
CA ARG A 8 -5.33 -39.22 1.68
C ARG A 8 -5.75 -40.68 1.69
N PHE A 9 -6.91 -40.98 1.09
CA PHE A 9 -7.43 -42.35 1.01
C PHE A 9 -6.54 -43.23 0.13
N VAL A 10 -6.14 -42.74 -1.04
CA VAL A 10 -5.20 -43.44 -1.94
C VAL A 10 -3.86 -43.67 -1.24
N PHE A 11 -3.31 -42.64 -0.58
CA PHE A 11 -2.06 -42.75 0.17
C PHE A 11 -2.12 -43.81 1.28
N ALA A 12 -3.20 -43.83 2.08
CA ALA A 12 -3.38 -44.82 3.14
C ALA A 12 -3.43 -46.26 2.59
N ILE A 13 -4.16 -46.48 1.49
CA ILE A 13 -4.22 -47.79 0.82
C ILE A 13 -2.83 -48.22 0.36
N VAL A 14 -2.09 -47.34 -0.32
CA VAL A 14 -0.74 -47.64 -0.81
C VAL A 14 0.20 -48.00 0.34
N LEU A 15 0.16 -47.26 1.45
CA LEU A 15 1.00 -47.53 2.61
C LEU A 15 0.65 -48.88 3.28
N ILE A 16 -0.64 -49.21 3.37
CA ILE A 16 -1.13 -50.48 3.94
C ILE A 16 -0.70 -51.66 3.05
N VAL A 17 -0.90 -51.57 1.73
CA VAL A 17 -0.50 -52.60 0.77
C VAL A 17 1.01 -52.80 0.78
N THR A 18 1.78 -51.71 0.83
CA THR A 18 3.24 -51.76 0.95
C THR A 18 3.65 -52.45 2.26
N SER A 19 3.03 -52.09 3.39
CA SER A 19 3.32 -52.71 4.69
C SER A 19 2.99 -54.21 4.69
N TYR A 20 1.90 -54.62 4.05
CA TYR A 20 1.52 -56.03 3.89
C TYR A 20 2.57 -56.83 3.10
N TYR A 21 3.09 -56.27 2.02
CA TYR A 21 4.05 -56.95 1.15
C TYR A 21 5.44 -57.06 1.79
N PHE A 22 5.95 -55.97 2.36
CA PHE A 22 7.32 -55.90 2.88
C PHE A 22 7.50 -56.38 4.32
N GLN A 23 6.41 -56.60 5.08
CA GLN A 23 6.44 -57.15 6.45
C GLN A 23 7.51 -56.46 7.33
N PRO A 24 7.36 -55.15 7.60
CA PRO A 24 8.35 -54.41 8.38
C PRO A 24 8.59 -55.07 9.73
N PHE A 25 9.85 -55.10 10.17
CA PHE A 25 10.29 -55.72 11.43
C PHE A 25 10.03 -57.24 11.55
N GLY A 26 9.79 -57.94 10.43
CA GLY A 26 9.48 -59.37 10.44
C GLY A 26 8.12 -59.70 11.06
N LEU A 27 7.22 -58.72 11.11
CA LEU A 27 5.88 -58.90 11.66
C LEU A 27 5.04 -59.83 10.77
N PRO A 28 4.15 -60.65 11.36
CA PRO A 28 3.19 -61.43 10.59
C PRO A 28 2.26 -60.50 9.81
N ARG A 29 1.83 -60.94 8.63
CA ARG A 29 1.08 -60.12 7.65
C ARG A 29 -0.10 -59.33 8.23
N ASN A 30 -0.82 -59.91 9.19
CA ASN A 30 -1.96 -59.26 9.84
C ASN A 30 -1.53 -58.06 10.71
N LEU A 31 -0.41 -58.17 11.43
CA LEU A 31 0.16 -57.08 12.23
C LEU A 31 0.82 -56.01 11.35
N SER A 32 1.36 -56.40 10.19
CA SER A 32 1.91 -55.44 9.21
C SER A 32 0.84 -54.52 8.62
N ILE A 33 -0.39 -55.02 8.40
CA ILE A 33 -1.53 -54.19 7.99
C ILE A 33 -1.87 -53.17 9.07
N LEU A 34 -1.95 -53.60 10.33
CA LEU A 34 -2.24 -52.73 11.47
C LEU A 34 -1.18 -51.64 11.62
N PHE A 35 0.09 -52.01 11.45
CA PHE A 35 1.22 -51.10 11.46
C PHE A 35 1.13 -50.05 10.34
N GLY A 36 0.81 -50.48 9.11
CA GLY A 36 0.59 -49.58 7.98
C GLY A 36 -0.60 -48.63 8.21
N MET A 37 -1.71 -49.14 8.77
CA MET A 37 -2.88 -48.32 9.08
C MET A 37 -2.56 -47.25 10.14
N PHE A 38 -1.85 -47.63 11.21
CA PHE A 38 -1.41 -46.70 12.24
C PHE A 38 -0.44 -45.64 11.68
N GLY A 39 0.55 -46.07 10.87
CA GLY A 39 1.50 -45.16 10.22
C GLY A 39 0.81 -44.16 9.28
N ALA A 40 -0.14 -44.63 8.47
CA ALA A 40 -0.94 -43.77 7.61
C ALA A 40 -1.74 -42.74 8.43
N GLY A 41 -2.38 -43.18 9.52
CA GLY A 41 -3.11 -42.29 10.43
C GLY A 41 -2.21 -41.22 11.05
N ALA A 42 -1.01 -41.60 11.52
CA ALA A 42 -0.04 -40.67 12.09
C ALA A 42 0.44 -39.63 11.07
N ILE A 43 0.75 -40.05 9.83
CA ILE A 43 1.19 -39.15 8.76
C ILE A 43 0.06 -38.18 8.36
N ILE A 44 -1.17 -38.66 8.22
CA ILE A 44 -2.33 -37.82 7.89
C ILE A 44 -2.61 -36.81 9.01
N LEU A 45 -2.50 -37.23 10.28
CA LEU A 45 -2.68 -36.32 11.41
C LEU A 45 -1.58 -35.27 11.48
N PHE A 46 -0.35 -35.64 11.17
CA PHE A 46 0.78 -34.73 11.06
C PHE A 46 0.59 -33.73 9.91
N GLU A 47 0.17 -34.19 8.73
CA GLU A 47 -0.17 -33.33 7.59
C GLU A 47 -1.30 -32.34 7.92
N ALA A 48 -2.33 -32.80 8.64
CA ALA A 48 -3.43 -31.94 9.08
C ALA A 48 -2.97 -30.87 10.07
N ARG A 49 -2.01 -31.19 10.95
CA ARG A 49 -1.36 -30.23 11.86
C ARG A 49 -0.50 -29.23 11.09
N LEU A 50 0.28 -29.69 10.10
CA LEU A 50 1.12 -28.84 9.26
C LEU A 50 0.30 -27.83 8.45
N ARG A 51 -0.86 -28.22 7.91
CA ARG A 51 -1.75 -27.30 7.17
C ARG A 51 -2.27 -26.14 8.02
N LYS A 52 -2.43 -26.35 9.34
CA LYS A 52 -2.87 -25.31 10.28
C LYS A 52 -1.72 -24.45 10.79
N ALA A 53 -0.47 -24.85 10.56
CA ALA A 53 0.69 -24.09 10.98
C ALA A 53 0.95 -22.93 10.00
N SER A 54 1.34 -21.77 10.54
CA SER A 54 1.75 -20.64 9.72
C SER A 54 3.05 -20.97 8.99
N LEU A 55 3.23 -20.43 7.78
CA LEU A 55 4.47 -20.62 7.00
C LEU A 55 5.72 -20.21 7.80
N LYS A 56 5.61 -19.15 8.60
CA LYS A 56 6.68 -18.65 9.48
C LYS A 56 7.10 -19.70 10.52
N ARG A 57 6.13 -20.37 11.16
CA ARG A 57 6.39 -21.46 12.10
C ARG A 57 7.03 -22.65 11.42
N LEU A 58 6.61 -22.99 10.20
CA LEU A 58 7.20 -24.10 9.43
C LEU A 58 8.67 -23.83 9.07
N ILE A 59 8.99 -22.63 8.60
CA ILE A 59 10.37 -22.22 8.28
C ILE A 59 11.23 -22.23 9.53
N GLY A 60 10.74 -21.64 10.62
CA GLY A 60 11.43 -21.65 11.91
C GLY A 60 11.68 -23.07 12.43
N ALA A 61 10.67 -23.94 12.37
CA ALA A 61 10.75 -25.34 12.77
C ALA A 61 11.81 -26.11 11.95
N ALA A 62 11.82 -25.92 10.63
CA ALA A 62 12.79 -26.56 9.75
C ALA A 62 14.23 -26.08 10.05
N ALA A 63 14.44 -24.77 10.14
CA ALA A 63 15.75 -24.21 10.47
C ALA A 63 16.25 -24.67 11.85
N GLY A 64 15.38 -24.64 12.86
CA GLY A 64 15.71 -25.09 14.21
C GLY A 64 16.02 -26.59 14.28
N SER A 65 15.27 -27.44 13.57
CA SER A 65 15.53 -28.88 13.52
C SER A 65 16.84 -29.20 12.79
N ILE A 66 17.16 -28.50 11.68
CA ILE A 66 18.43 -28.65 10.97
C ILE A 66 19.61 -28.27 11.88
N LEU A 67 19.52 -27.13 12.57
CA LEU A 67 20.57 -26.71 13.52
C LEU A 67 20.69 -27.69 14.70
N GLY A 68 19.58 -28.23 15.19
CA GLY A 68 19.57 -29.25 16.24
C GLY A 68 20.27 -30.54 15.79
N ILE A 69 19.94 -31.06 14.62
CA ILE A 69 20.59 -32.25 14.04
C ILE A 69 22.08 -31.99 13.83
N PHE A 70 22.44 -30.80 13.32
CA PHE A 70 23.84 -30.43 13.16
C PHE A 70 24.59 -30.43 14.51
N GLY A 71 24.00 -29.83 15.56
CA GLY A 71 24.54 -29.91 16.92
C GLY A 71 24.67 -31.36 17.43
N ALA A 72 23.66 -32.19 17.18
CA ALA A 72 23.69 -33.61 17.52
C ALA A 72 24.85 -34.35 16.82
N THR A 73 25.11 -34.07 15.54
CA THR A 73 26.25 -34.67 14.83
C THR A 73 27.59 -34.31 15.47
N MET A 74 27.77 -33.06 15.90
CA MET A 74 29.02 -32.61 16.54
C MET A 74 29.24 -33.32 17.89
N ILE A 75 28.19 -33.38 18.72
CA ILE A 75 28.25 -34.05 20.03
C ILE A 75 28.43 -35.57 19.84
N SER A 76 27.70 -36.18 18.91
CA SER A 76 27.84 -37.60 18.55
C SER A 76 29.27 -37.95 18.13
N SER A 77 29.95 -37.07 17.39
CA SER A 77 31.35 -37.25 17.00
C SER A 77 32.32 -37.21 18.18
N MET A 78 31.99 -36.50 19.27
CA MET A 78 32.78 -36.51 20.50
C MET A 78 32.55 -37.81 21.28
N LEU A 79 31.30 -38.26 21.39
CA LEU A 79 30.96 -39.50 22.10
C LEU A 79 31.52 -40.75 21.42
N ALA A 80 31.64 -40.74 20.09
CA ALA A 80 32.26 -41.81 19.32
C ALA A 80 33.73 -42.07 19.70
N LYS A 81 34.40 -41.11 20.37
CA LYS A 81 35.79 -41.25 20.83
C LYS A 81 35.90 -41.78 22.26
N THR A 82 34.79 -42.04 22.93
CA THR A 82 34.77 -42.53 24.32
C THR A 82 34.74 -44.06 24.35
N THR A 83 35.29 -44.66 25.41
CA THR A 83 35.34 -46.11 25.66
C THR A 83 33.99 -46.70 26.15
N ILE A 84 32.87 -46.24 25.58
CA ILE A 84 31.52 -46.71 25.95
C ILE A 84 31.21 -47.99 25.16
N GLU A 85 30.46 -48.90 25.77
CA GLU A 85 29.97 -50.11 25.09
C GLU A 85 29.16 -49.76 23.82
N PRO A 86 29.39 -50.44 22.68
CA PRO A 86 28.80 -50.06 21.38
C PRO A 86 27.28 -49.96 21.37
N LYS A 87 26.58 -50.87 22.07
CA LYS A 87 25.10 -50.86 22.13
C LYS A 87 24.57 -49.63 22.87
N THR A 88 25.19 -49.29 23.98
CA THR A 88 24.86 -48.11 24.79
C THR A 88 25.18 -46.83 24.03
N LEU A 89 26.29 -46.83 23.28
CA LEU A 89 26.67 -45.71 22.42
C LEU A 89 25.66 -45.47 21.30
N SER A 90 25.21 -46.52 20.59
CA SER A 90 24.17 -46.39 19.55
C SER A 90 22.84 -45.90 20.14
N PHE A 91 22.42 -46.41 21.29
CA PHE A 91 21.21 -45.95 21.98
C PHE A 91 21.29 -44.46 22.32
N LEU A 92 22.42 -44.03 22.89
CA LEU A 92 22.60 -42.64 23.31
C LEU A 92 22.71 -41.70 22.11
N GLN A 93 23.37 -42.10 21.02
CA GLN A 93 23.41 -41.33 19.77
C GLN A 93 22.01 -41.14 19.18
N ILE A 94 21.22 -42.21 19.04
CA ILE A 94 19.85 -42.12 18.52
C ILE A 94 18.99 -41.24 19.44
N GLY A 95 19.08 -41.42 20.75
CA GLY A 95 18.39 -40.61 21.74
C GLY A 95 18.76 -39.13 21.63
N LEU A 96 20.04 -38.82 21.44
CA LEU A 96 20.53 -37.46 21.25
C LEU A 96 20.02 -36.82 19.96
N PHE A 97 20.01 -37.56 18.84
CA PHE A 97 19.45 -37.07 17.58
C PHE A 97 17.97 -36.74 17.72
N LEU A 98 17.18 -37.65 18.30
CA LEU A 98 15.75 -37.42 18.53
C LEU A 98 15.51 -36.23 19.45
N PHE A 99 16.27 -36.14 20.55
CA PHE A 99 16.17 -35.04 21.51
C PHE A 99 16.48 -33.69 20.85
N MET A 100 17.62 -33.58 20.16
CA MET A 100 18.04 -32.32 19.54
C MET A 100 17.15 -31.93 18.37
N ALA A 101 16.71 -32.88 17.54
CA ALA A 101 15.79 -32.62 16.45
C ALA A 101 14.43 -32.11 16.97
N TYR A 102 13.91 -32.70 18.05
CA TYR A 102 12.65 -32.30 18.68
C TYR A 102 12.74 -30.91 19.32
N ILE A 103 13.76 -30.67 20.14
CA ILE A 103 13.96 -29.35 20.78
C ILE A 103 14.19 -28.26 19.73
N GLY A 104 14.99 -28.55 18.70
CA GLY A 104 15.22 -27.66 17.57
C GLY A 104 13.92 -27.32 16.83
N LEU A 105 13.11 -28.33 16.53
CA LEU A 105 11.82 -28.16 15.86
C LEU A 105 10.85 -27.29 16.68
N ILE A 106 10.69 -27.57 17.97
CA ILE A 106 9.75 -26.82 18.85
C ILE A 106 10.24 -25.39 19.09
N SER A 107 11.53 -25.21 19.41
CA SER A 107 12.13 -23.89 19.63
C SER A 107 12.07 -23.03 18.36
N GLY A 108 12.38 -23.65 17.21
CA GLY A 108 12.28 -23.02 15.90
C GLY A 108 10.85 -22.65 15.52
N ALA A 109 9.88 -23.53 15.77
CA ALA A 109 8.47 -23.25 15.53
C ALA A 109 7.99 -22.04 16.36
N ASN A 110 8.30 -22.01 17.66
CA ASN A 110 7.87 -20.94 18.56
C ASN A 110 8.52 -19.59 18.22
N LYS A 111 9.80 -19.60 17.81
CA LYS A 111 10.50 -18.39 17.39
C LYS A 111 10.23 -18.00 15.93
N GLY A 112 9.60 -18.88 15.15
CA GLY A 112 9.26 -18.63 13.75
C GLY A 112 8.36 -17.40 13.56
N ASP A 113 7.46 -17.12 14.51
CA ASP A 113 6.60 -15.94 14.46
C ASP A 113 7.38 -14.61 14.57
N LEU A 114 8.59 -14.64 15.16
CA LEU A 114 9.51 -13.50 15.23
C LEU A 114 10.25 -13.26 13.90
N LEU A 115 10.20 -14.19 12.95
CA LEU A 115 10.80 -14.02 11.63
C LEU A 115 10.00 -12.99 10.84
N ASN A 116 10.62 -11.83 10.63
CA ASN A 116 10.09 -10.83 9.73
C ASN A 116 10.40 -11.19 8.28
N LEU A 117 9.57 -12.06 7.70
CA LEU A 117 9.62 -12.42 6.28
C LEU A 117 9.52 -11.20 5.35
N ALA A 118 9.01 -10.06 5.82
CA ALA A 118 9.01 -8.83 5.04
C ALA A 118 10.41 -8.20 4.91
N ALA A 119 11.28 -8.38 5.91
CA ALA A 119 12.68 -7.95 5.87
C ALA A 119 13.55 -8.90 5.03
N LEU A 120 13.20 -10.20 4.98
CA LEU A 120 13.85 -11.20 4.13
C LEU A 120 13.28 -11.29 2.70
N GLY A 121 12.25 -10.49 2.39
CA GLY A 121 11.45 -10.58 1.17
C GLY A 121 12.16 -10.25 -0.14
N GLY A 122 13.43 -9.84 -0.11
CA GLY A 122 14.22 -9.57 -1.32
C GLY A 122 14.73 -10.81 -2.06
N ILE A 123 14.70 -12.00 -1.44
CA ILE A 123 15.37 -13.21 -1.98
C ILE A 123 14.40 -14.38 -2.21
N PHE A 124 13.28 -14.45 -1.48
CA PHE A 124 12.29 -15.54 -1.57
C PHE A 124 10.83 -15.06 -1.66
N GLY A 125 10.61 -13.76 -1.88
CA GLY A 125 9.28 -13.18 -1.99
C GLY A 125 8.69 -13.43 -3.37
N GLY A 126 7.99 -14.56 -3.54
CA GLY A 126 6.96 -14.66 -4.57
C GLY A 126 6.05 -13.44 -4.48
N GLU A 127 5.71 -12.87 -5.65
CA GLU A 127 4.87 -11.70 -5.83
C GLU A 127 3.84 -11.59 -4.71
N ARG A 128 4.03 -10.63 -3.80
CA ARG A 128 2.91 -10.20 -2.97
C ARG A 128 1.80 -9.86 -3.97
N PRO A 129 0.57 -10.37 -3.83
CA PRO A 129 -0.53 -9.72 -4.51
C PRO A 129 -0.46 -8.29 -4.03
N THR A 130 -0.12 -7.37 -4.92
CA THR A 130 -0.09 -5.93 -4.65
C THR A 130 -1.36 -5.64 -3.88
N LYS A 131 -1.25 -5.22 -2.62
CA LYS A 131 -2.39 -4.92 -1.75
C LYS A 131 -3.27 -4.00 -2.59
N LYS A 132 -4.42 -4.50 -3.08
CA LYS A 132 -5.24 -3.77 -4.07
C LYS A 132 -5.56 -2.42 -3.43
N SER A 133 -4.99 -1.35 -3.98
CA SER A 133 -5.23 -0.01 -3.45
C SER A 133 -6.62 0.39 -3.90
N TYR A 134 -7.58 0.32 -3.00
CA TYR A 134 -8.94 0.76 -3.26
C TYR A 134 -9.05 2.26 -2.98
N LYS A 135 -9.73 2.97 -3.88
CA LYS A 135 -9.99 4.40 -3.77
C LYS A 135 -11.46 4.66 -4.03
N ILE A 136 -12.16 5.21 -3.05
CA ILE A 136 -13.60 5.49 -3.13
C ILE A 136 -13.80 6.92 -3.62
N LEU A 137 -14.57 7.11 -4.70
CA LEU A 137 -14.88 8.43 -5.21
C LEU A 137 -16.13 9.01 -4.54
N ASP A 138 -16.01 10.25 -4.07
CA ASP A 138 -17.11 11.09 -3.58
C ASP A 138 -17.80 11.88 -4.73
N THR A 139 -19.06 12.26 -4.55
CA THR A 139 -19.83 13.08 -5.48
C THR A 139 -19.12 14.40 -5.79
N SER A 140 -18.50 15.04 -4.79
CA SER A 140 -17.80 16.32 -4.95
C SER A 140 -16.63 16.25 -5.94
N VAL A 141 -15.89 15.13 -5.94
CA VAL A 141 -14.72 14.94 -6.79
C VAL A 141 -15.12 14.58 -8.22
N ILE A 142 -16.21 13.83 -8.37
CA ILE A 142 -16.77 13.43 -9.65
C ILE A 142 -17.31 14.65 -10.41
N ILE A 143 -18.06 15.53 -9.74
CA ILE A 143 -18.63 16.74 -10.36
C ILE A 143 -17.55 17.73 -10.80
N ASP A 144 -16.48 17.86 -10.01
CA ASP A 144 -15.34 18.73 -10.32
C ASP A 144 -14.64 18.29 -11.62
N GLY A 145 -14.44 16.97 -11.77
CA GLY A 145 -13.98 16.35 -13.01
C GLY A 145 -12.47 16.22 -13.18
N ARG A 146 -11.66 16.96 -12.41
CA ARG A 146 -10.18 16.89 -12.49
C ARG A 146 -9.63 15.50 -12.16
N ILE A 147 -10.39 14.68 -11.44
CA ILE A 147 -10.01 13.29 -11.15
C ILE A 147 -9.78 12.48 -12.43
N ALA A 148 -10.55 12.72 -13.50
CA ALA A 148 -10.36 12.02 -14.78
C ALA A 148 -9.00 12.36 -15.40
N ASP A 149 -8.61 13.63 -15.39
CA ASP A 149 -7.33 14.06 -15.96
C ASP A 149 -6.15 13.54 -15.12
N ILE A 150 -6.27 13.55 -13.79
CA ILE A 150 -5.25 12.97 -12.89
C ILE A 150 -5.13 11.46 -13.10
N CYS A 151 -6.25 10.77 -13.30
CA CYS A 151 -6.31 9.37 -13.68
C CYS A 151 -5.57 9.08 -14.99
N GLU A 152 -5.76 9.90 -16.04
CA GLU A 152 -5.04 9.77 -17.32
C GLU A 152 -3.54 9.96 -17.19
N THR A 153 -3.08 10.82 -16.27
CA THR A 153 -1.63 11.01 -16.03
C THR A 153 -0.97 9.82 -15.32
N GLY A 154 -1.74 8.86 -14.79
CA GLY A 154 -1.22 7.71 -14.05
C GLY A 154 -0.86 7.98 -12.59
N PHE A 155 -1.18 9.17 -12.05
CA PHE A 155 -0.96 9.49 -10.63
C PHE A 155 -1.93 8.76 -9.68
N VAL A 156 -3.06 8.29 -10.20
CA VAL A 156 -4.07 7.54 -9.44
C VAL A 156 -4.03 6.09 -9.92
N ASP A 157 -3.58 5.20 -9.04
CA ASP A 157 -3.44 3.77 -9.28
C ASP A 157 -4.52 2.95 -8.53
N GLY A 158 -4.60 1.65 -8.84
CA GLY A 158 -5.46 0.71 -8.13
C GLY A 158 -6.90 0.65 -8.65
N ILE A 159 -7.83 0.27 -7.77
CA ILE A 159 -9.25 0.07 -8.12
C ILE A 159 -10.04 1.26 -7.59
N LEU A 160 -10.69 1.98 -8.52
CA LEU A 160 -11.64 3.03 -8.18
C LEU A 160 -12.99 2.40 -7.85
N ILE A 161 -13.44 2.51 -6.60
CA ILE A 161 -14.79 2.11 -6.23
C ILE A 161 -15.75 3.30 -6.30
N ILE A 162 -16.88 3.07 -6.97
CA ILE A 162 -17.98 4.01 -7.08
C ILE A 162 -19.17 3.40 -6.35
N PRO A 163 -19.55 3.91 -5.17
CA PRO A 163 -20.69 3.38 -4.44
C PRO A 163 -22.02 3.71 -5.14
N GLN A 164 -22.98 2.80 -5.06
CA GLN A 164 -24.31 3.01 -5.65
C GLN A 164 -25.02 4.24 -5.06
N PHE A 165 -24.81 4.54 -3.78
CA PHE A 165 -25.41 5.71 -3.15
C PHE A 165 -24.83 7.04 -3.69
N VAL A 166 -23.56 7.08 -4.09
CA VAL A 166 -22.94 8.23 -4.78
C VAL A 166 -23.55 8.41 -6.17
N LEU A 167 -23.75 7.32 -6.91
CA LEU A 167 -24.43 7.36 -8.22
C LEU A 167 -25.86 7.90 -8.10
N ARG A 168 -26.61 7.49 -7.07
CA ARG A 168 -27.97 7.99 -6.82
C ARG A 168 -27.99 9.47 -6.46
N GLU A 169 -27.05 9.94 -5.64
CA GLU A 169 -26.93 11.36 -5.33
C GLU A 169 -26.60 12.18 -6.60
N LEU A 170 -25.66 11.71 -7.41
CA LEU A 170 -25.29 12.35 -8.67
C LEU A 170 -26.47 12.43 -9.66
N GLN A 171 -27.28 11.37 -9.73
CA GLN A 171 -28.53 11.34 -10.52
C GLN A 171 -29.56 12.35 -9.98
N GLN A 172 -29.77 12.43 -8.67
CA GLN A 172 -30.65 13.43 -8.07
C GLN A 172 -30.21 14.86 -8.37
N VAL A 173 -28.89 15.12 -8.38
CA VAL A 173 -28.33 16.41 -8.79
C VAL A 173 -28.58 16.67 -10.28
N ALA A 174 -28.44 15.65 -11.14
CA ALA A 174 -28.71 15.72 -12.57
C ALA A 174 -30.20 15.93 -12.92
N ASP A 175 -31.11 15.50 -12.04
CA ASP A 175 -32.57 15.68 -12.21
C ASP A 175 -33.11 16.93 -11.50
N SER A 176 -32.22 17.75 -10.93
CA SER A 176 -32.62 18.98 -10.24
C SER A 176 -33.35 19.97 -11.16
N ALA A 177 -34.35 20.66 -10.63
CA ALA A 177 -35.03 21.75 -11.32
C ALA A 177 -34.07 22.92 -11.65
N ASP A 178 -33.08 23.14 -10.77
CA ASP A 178 -32.02 24.11 -10.96
C ASP A 178 -31.11 23.72 -12.14
N SER A 179 -31.09 24.55 -13.16
CA SER A 179 -30.30 24.34 -14.38
C SER A 179 -28.80 24.17 -14.12
N LEU A 180 -28.23 24.90 -13.16
CA LEU A 180 -26.80 24.84 -12.86
C LEU A 180 -26.45 23.52 -12.17
N LYS A 181 -27.27 23.09 -11.20
CA LYS A 181 -27.11 21.80 -10.52
C LYS A 181 -27.28 20.65 -11.51
N ARG A 182 -28.31 20.69 -12.35
CA ARG A 182 -28.56 19.71 -13.42
C ARG A 182 -27.37 19.56 -14.37
N ASN A 183 -26.81 20.68 -14.84
CA ASN A 183 -25.64 20.65 -15.73
C ASN A 183 -24.41 20.05 -15.04
N ARG A 184 -24.19 20.36 -13.75
CA ARG A 184 -23.11 19.77 -12.95
C ARG A 184 -23.28 18.27 -12.74
N GLY A 185 -24.49 17.81 -12.42
CA GLY A 185 -24.79 16.38 -12.26
C GLY A 185 -24.57 15.59 -13.55
N ARG A 186 -25.06 16.10 -14.68
CA ARG A 186 -24.84 15.50 -16.01
C ARG A 186 -23.35 15.41 -16.36
N ARG A 187 -22.61 16.50 -16.14
CA ARG A 187 -21.15 16.52 -16.32
C ARG A 187 -20.46 15.47 -15.45
N GLY A 188 -20.87 15.29 -14.20
CA GLY A 188 -20.33 14.25 -13.34
C GLY A 188 -20.56 12.84 -13.89
N LEU A 189 -21.75 12.55 -14.42
CA LEU A 189 -22.07 11.26 -15.05
C LEU A 189 -21.19 11.01 -16.30
N ASP A 190 -20.99 12.05 -17.11
CA ASP A 190 -20.11 11.98 -18.29
C ASP A 190 -18.65 11.70 -17.89
N ILE A 191 -18.17 12.30 -16.79
CA ILE A 191 -16.83 12.06 -16.23
C ILE A 191 -16.69 10.60 -15.77
N LEU A 192 -17.69 10.04 -15.08
CA LEU A 192 -17.65 8.62 -14.69
C LEU A 192 -17.59 7.69 -15.90
N GLN A 193 -18.36 8.00 -16.95
CA GLN A 193 -18.31 7.24 -18.19
C GLN A 193 -16.95 7.32 -18.88
N ARG A 194 -16.31 8.50 -18.87
CA ARG A 194 -14.93 8.69 -19.36
C ARG A 194 -13.96 7.81 -18.57
N ILE A 195 -13.97 7.87 -17.24
CA ILE A 195 -13.08 7.08 -16.37
C ILE A 195 -13.28 5.57 -16.58
N GLN A 196 -14.53 5.11 -16.73
CA GLN A 196 -14.84 3.70 -16.96
C GLN A 196 -14.26 3.17 -18.29
N LYS A 197 -14.07 4.03 -19.28
CA LYS A 197 -13.50 3.68 -20.60
C LYS A 197 -11.97 3.82 -20.65
N MET A 198 -11.32 4.34 -19.60
CA MET A 198 -9.87 4.55 -19.59
C MET A 198 -9.11 3.22 -19.51
N ALA A 199 -8.11 3.06 -20.37
CA ALA A 199 -7.18 1.93 -20.28
C ALA A 199 -6.27 2.10 -19.05
N GLY A 200 -6.08 1.04 -18.28
CA GLY A 200 -5.19 1.04 -17.11
C GLY A 200 -5.85 1.36 -15.77
N ILE A 201 -7.14 1.72 -15.77
CA ILE A 201 -7.91 1.96 -14.54
C ILE A 201 -8.99 0.90 -14.41
N THR A 202 -9.07 0.28 -13.24
CA THR A 202 -10.16 -0.66 -12.92
C THR A 202 -11.20 0.08 -12.11
N VAL A 203 -12.42 0.18 -12.64
CA VAL A 203 -13.57 0.76 -11.95
C VAL A 203 -14.47 -0.35 -11.44
N GLN A 204 -14.88 -0.28 -10.18
CA GLN A 204 -15.80 -1.20 -9.55
C GLN A 204 -16.99 -0.45 -8.97
N ILE A 205 -18.20 -0.78 -9.41
CA ILE A 205 -19.43 -0.26 -8.78
C ILE A 205 -19.78 -1.17 -7.61
N VAL A 206 -20.00 -0.60 -6.43
CA VAL A 206 -20.30 -1.34 -5.19
C VAL A 206 -21.71 -1.01 -4.73
N GLU A 207 -22.52 -2.05 -4.54
CA GLU A 207 -23.93 -1.93 -4.15
C GLU A 207 -24.16 -1.87 -2.64
N THR A 208 -23.10 -2.02 -1.83
CA THR A 208 -23.17 -1.91 -0.37
C THR A 208 -23.76 -0.56 0.05
N ASP A 209 -24.78 -0.62 0.89
CA ASP A 209 -25.45 0.54 1.46
C ASP A 209 -25.61 0.34 2.98
N TYR A 210 -25.73 1.44 3.71
CA TYR A 210 -25.87 1.46 5.16
C TYR A 210 -27.20 2.12 5.51
N PRO A 211 -28.32 1.36 5.60
CA PRO A 211 -29.67 1.93 5.80
C PRO A 211 -29.82 2.72 7.10
N ASN A 212 -29.04 2.36 8.13
CA ASN A 212 -29.06 3.01 9.43
C ASN A 212 -28.32 4.36 9.46
N ILE A 213 -27.59 4.69 8.39
CA ILE A 213 -26.82 5.91 8.26
C ILE A 213 -27.53 6.79 7.21
N ARG A 214 -27.88 8.02 7.58
CA ARG A 214 -28.53 8.96 6.64
C ARG A 214 -27.53 9.73 5.80
N GLU A 215 -26.45 10.17 6.42
CA GLU A 215 -25.45 11.04 5.80
C GLU A 215 -24.56 10.23 4.83
N VAL A 216 -24.44 10.70 3.59
CA VAL A 216 -23.61 10.07 2.54
C VAL A 216 -22.15 10.02 2.98
N ASP A 217 -21.66 11.09 3.58
CA ASP A 217 -20.30 11.23 4.12
C ASP A 217 -19.95 10.10 5.11
N LEU A 218 -20.85 9.78 6.03
CA LEU A 218 -20.65 8.69 6.98
C LEU A 218 -20.68 7.31 6.29
N LYS A 219 -21.50 7.14 5.26
CA LYS A 219 -21.50 5.91 4.45
C LYS A 219 -20.18 5.71 3.72
N LEU A 220 -19.57 6.78 3.19
CA LEU A 220 -18.25 6.74 2.56
C LEU A 220 -17.18 6.30 3.57
N ILE A 221 -17.22 6.81 4.79
CA ILE A 221 -16.28 6.45 5.86
C ILE A 221 -16.43 4.99 6.27
N GLU A 222 -17.65 4.50 6.48
CA GLU A 222 -17.87 3.08 6.81
C GLU A 222 -17.43 2.15 5.68
N LEU A 223 -17.75 2.48 4.43
CA LEU A 223 -17.28 1.71 3.27
C LEU A 223 -15.76 1.69 3.17
N ALA A 224 -15.11 2.83 3.44
CA ALA A 224 -13.66 2.93 3.43
C ALA A 224 -12.99 2.05 4.50
N LYS A 225 -13.56 1.99 5.71
CA LYS A 225 -13.07 1.10 6.77
C LYS A 225 -13.22 -0.37 6.41
N GLU A 226 -14.38 -0.76 5.88
CA GLU A 226 -14.66 -2.16 5.52
C GLU A 226 -13.76 -2.66 4.38
N THR A 227 -13.45 -1.78 3.44
CA THR A 227 -12.66 -2.12 2.24
C THR A 227 -11.17 -1.78 2.36
N GLU A 228 -10.73 -1.23 3.50
CA GLU A 228 -9.39 -0.64 3.68
C GLU A 228 -9.02 0.35 2.55
N ALA A 229 -10.01 1.10 2.07
CA ALA A 229 -9.87 2.02 0.95
C ALA A 229 -9.55 3.46 1.41
N LYS A 230 -8.99 4.25 0.50
CA LYS A 230 -8.81 5.69 0.70
C LYS A 230 -10.01 6.44 0.10
N ILE A 231 -10.46 7.51 0.75
CA ILE A 231 -11.53 8.36 0.21
C ILE A 231 -10.91 9.43 -0.69
N VAL A 232 -11.43 9.63 -1.89
CA VAL A 232 -11.07 10.73 -2.78
C VAL A 232 -12.19 11.75 -2.76
N THR A 233 -11.92 12.95 -2.24
CA THR A 233 -12.94 14.00 -2.07
C THR A 233 -12.35 15.39 -2.29
N ASN A 234 -13.20 16.37 -2.60
CA ASN A 234 -12.86 17.79 -2.56
C ASN A 234 -13.38 18.48 -1.29
N ASP A 235 -14.20 17.79 -0.48
CA ASP A 235 -14.81 18.33 0.73
C ASP A 235 -13.81 18.33 1.90
N PHE A 236 -13.60 19.51 2.48
CA PHE A 236 -12.69 19.72 3.59
C PHE A 236 -13.23 19.16 4.93
N ASN A 237 -14.56 19.18 5.12
CA ASN A 237 -15.20 18.65 6.32
C ASN A 237 -15.14 17.13 6.32
N LEU A 238 -15.48 16.49 5.18
CA LEU A 238 -15.34 15.04 5.03
C LEU A 238 -13.90 14.59 5.27
N ASN A 239 -12.92 15.35 4.74
CA ASN A 239 -11.50 15.08 4.98
C ASN A 239 -11.16 15.02 6.48
N LYS A 240 -11.54 16.06 7.25
CA LYS A 240 -11.29 16.12 8.69
C LYS A 240 -11.95 14.98 9.46
N VAL A 241 -13.22 14.69 9.17
CA VAL A 241 -13.98 13.67 9.89
C VAL A 241 -13.42 12.27 9.57
N ALA A 242 -13.10 11.98 8.31
CA ALA A 242 -12.52 10.71 7.89
C ALA A 242 -11.15 10.46 8.54
N GLN A 243 -10.27 11.46 8.57
CA GLN A 243 -8.95 11.35 9.22
C GLN A 243 -9.07 11.07 10.73
N LEU A 244 -10.00 11.72 11.43
CA LEU A 244 -10.26 11.45 12.85
C LEU A 244 -10.73 10.02 13.10
N GLN A 245 -11.38 9.39 12.12
CA GLN A 245 -11.82 8.00 12.18
C GLN A 245 -10.79 7.00 11.62
N GLY A 246 -9.56 7.45 11.36
CA GLY A 246 -8.47 6.60 10.88
C GLY A 246 -8.57 6.20 9.41
N VAL A 247 -9.40 6.89 8.62
CA VAL A 247 -9.52 6.67 7.18
C VAL A 247 -8.61 7.65 6.43
N GLU A 248 -7.77 7.13 5.54
CA GLU A 248 -6.92 7.95 4.69
C GLU A 248 -7.72 8.65 3.60
N VAL A 249 -7.38 9.91 3.33
CA VAL A 249 -8.09 10.76 2.38
C VAL A 249 -7.11 11.33 1.35
N LEU A 250 -7.54 11.34 0.09
CA LEU A 250 -6.85 11.96 -1.04
C LEU A 250 -7.67 13.17 -1.48
N ASN A 251 -7.23 14.36 -1.10
CA ASN A 251 -7.92 15.60 -1.47
C ASN A 251 -7.31 16.22 -2.73
N ILE A 252 -8.11 16.40 -3.79
CA ILE A 252 -7.60 16.94 -5.07
C ILE A 252 -7.25 18.43 -4.95
N ASN A 253 -7.93 19.19 -4.10
CA ASN A 253 -7.56 20.58 -3.85
C ASN A 253 -6.20 20.68 -3.13
N GLU A 254 -5.92 19.77 -2.20
CA GLU A 254 -4.60 19.68 -1.57
C GLU A 254 -3.53 19.31 -2.59
N LEU A 255 -3.78 18.30 -3.43
CA LEU A 255 -2.88 17.92 -4.52
C LEU A 255 -2.58 19.10 -5.45
N ALA A 256 -3.62 19.82 -5.90
CA ALA A 256 -3.45 20.98 -6.78
C ALA A 256 -2.62 22.09 -6.11
N ASN A 257 -2.82 22.34 -4.82
CA ASN A 257 -2.02 23.31 -4.07
C ASN A 257 -0.56 22.86 -3.92
N SER A 258 -0.30 21.57 -3.75
CA SER A 258 1.06 21.01 -3.68
C SER A 258 1.81 21.08 -5.01
N LEU A 259 1.10 21.17 -6.14
CA LEU A 259 1.68 21.33 -7.47
C LEU A 259 1.98 22.79 -7.84
N LYS A 260 1.63 23.77 -7.00
CA LYS A 260 1.94 25.18 -7.26
C LYS A 260 3.45 25.40 -7.30
N PRO A 261 3.98 26.18 -8.25
CA PRO A 261 5.41 26.45 -8.35
C PRO A 261 6.02 26.91 -7.02
N VAL A 262 7.06 26.22 -6.57
CA VAL A 262 7.87 26.67 -5.44
C VAL A 262 8.86 27.67 -5.99
N VAL A 263 8.69 28.93 -5.62
CA VAL A 263 9.67 29.97 -5.90
C VAL A 263 10.57 30.10 -4.68
N LEU A 264 11.87 29.98 -4.90
CA LEU A 264 12.87 30.08 -3.84
C LEU A 264 13.52 31.48 -3.84
N PRO A 265 13.93 32.00 -2.66
CA PRO A 265 14.79 33.18 -2.61
C PRO A 265 16.03 32.99 -3.50
N GLY A 266 16.34 33.99 -4.33
CA GLY A 266 17.45 33.97 -5.29
C GLY A 266 17.06 33.54 -6.71
N GLU A 267 15.89 32.95 -6.94
CA GLU A 267 15.41 32.64 -8.28
C GLU A 267 14.92 33.89 -9.01
N THR A 268 14.99 33.87 -10.35
CA THR A 268 14.44 34.93 -11.19
C THR A 268 13.07 34.51 -11.72
N MET A 269 12.12 35.44 -11.75
CA MET A 269 10.77 35.21 -12.28
C MET A 269 10.29 36.39 -13.12
N LYS A 270 9.43 36.11 -14.10
CA LYS A 270 8.77 37.12 -14.92
C LYS A 270 7.44 37.50 -14.31
N VAL A 271 7.25 38.80 -14.08
CA VAL A 271 5.99 39.32 -13.55
C VAL A 271 5.55 40.58 -14.30
N PHE A 272 4.24 40.72 -14.51
CA PHE A 272 3.64 41.92 -15.08
C PHE A 272 3.20 42.87 -13.96
N ILE A 273 3.78 44.06 -13.91
CA ILE A 273 3.52 45.03 -12.84
C ILE A 273 2.19 45.73 -13.11
N LEU A 274 1.21 45.51 -12.25
CA LEU A 274 -0.16 46.00 -12.43
C LEU A 274 -0.39 47.38 -11.79
N LYS A 275 0.16 47.60 -10.60
CA LYS A 275 -0.08 48.82 -9.81
C LYS A 275 1.10 49.16 -8.91
N GLU A 276 1.08 50.37 -8.37
CA GLU A 276 2.03 50.83 -7.35
C GLU A 276 1.83 50.07 -6.03
N GLY A 277 2.94 49.75 -5.36
CA GLY A 277 2.95 49.11 -4.05
C GLY A 277 2.69 50.08 -2.89
N LYS A 278 2.75 49.54 -1.68
CA LYS A 278 2.49 50.33 -0.46
C LYS A 278 3.68 51.23 -0.11
N GLU A 279 4.91 50.74 -0.33
CA GLU A 279 6.12 51.53 -0.07
C GLU A 279 6.62 52.25 -1.32
N TYR A 280 7.42 53.28 -1.10
CA TYR A 280 7.98 54.09 -2.17
C TYR A 280 8.82 53.22 -3.14
N ASN A 281 8.57 53.39 -4.44
CA ASN A 281 9.25 52.67 -5.53
C ASN A 281 8.89 51.18 -5.70
N GLN A 282 7.87 50.67 -5.00
CA GLN A 282 7.36 49.31 -5.20
C GLN A 282 6.34 49.20 -6.34
N GLY A 283 6.32 48.04 -6.98
CA GLY A 283 5.24 47.59 -7.85
C GLY A 283 4.59 46.32 -7.31
N VAL A 284 3.33 46.08 -7.66
CA VAL A 284 2.59 44.86 -7.31
C VAL A 284 2.18 44.13 -8.58
N ALA A 285 2.46 42.83 -8.61
CA ALA A 285 2.01 41.89 -9.62
C ALA A 285 1.22 40.75 -8.94
N TYR A 286 0.50 39.99 -9.75
CA TYR A 286 -0.09 38.72 -9.34
C TYR A 286 0.38 37.64 -10.29
N LEU A 287 0.72 36.47 -9.74
CA LEU A 287 0.90 35.26 -10.52
C LEU A 287 -0.47 34.73 -10.98
N ASP A 288 -0.47 33.80 -11.94
CA ASP A 288 -1.68 33.19 -12.48
C ASP A 288 -2.52 32.47 -11.41
N ASP A 289 -1.89 32.03 -10.31
CA ASP A 289 -2.54 31.39 -9.17
C ASP A 289 -3.08 32.37 -8.11
N GLY A 290 -2.97 33.67 -8.37
CA GLY A 290 -3.41 34.75 -7.48
C GLY A 290 -2.40 35.14 -6.40
N THR A 291 -1.20 34.53 -6.35
CA THR A 291 -0.14 34.90 -5.40
C THR A 291 0.31 36.33 -5.65
N MET A 292 0.28 37.17 -4.61
CA MET A 292 0.72 38.56 -4.71
C MET A 292 2.25 38.63 -4.71
N VAL A 293 2.81 39.30 -5.71
CA VAL A 293 4.24 39.57 -5.84
C VAL A 293 4.48 41.07 -5.66
N VAL A 294 5.21 41.43 -4.60
CA VAL A 294 5.64 42.81 -4.34
C VAL A 294 7.07 42.94 -4.84
N VAL A 295 7.31 43.85 -5.77
CA VAL A 295 8.62 44.05 -6.40
C VAL A 295 9.18 45.42 -6.06
N ASP A 296 10.32 45.45 -5.37
CA ASP A 296 11.09 46.66 -5.12
C ASP A 296 11.69 47.21 -6.43
N ASN A 297 11.80 48.54 -6.53
CA ASN A 297 12.28 49.28 -7.70
C ASN A 297 11.45 49.10 -9.00
N ALA A 298 10.22 48.59 -8.89
CA ALA A 298 9.36 48.34 -10.05
C ALA A 298 8.30 49.42 -10.33
N ARG A 299 8.24 50.52 -9.56
CA ARG A 299 7.25 51.60 -9.77
C ARG A 299 7.29 52.18 -11.19
N LYS A 300 8.48 52.37 -11.77
CA LYS A 300 8.64 52.87 -13.14
C LYS A 300 8.29 51.85 -14.22
N MET A 301 8.09 50.59 -13.82
CA MET A 301 7.82 49.45 -14.70
C MET A 301 6.34 49.04 -14.68
N ILE A 302 5.46 49.86 -14.09
CA ILE A 302 4.00 49.65 -14.15
C ILE A 302 3.55 49.55 -15.61
N GLY A 303 2.75 48.53 -15.91
CA GLY A 303 2.27 48.20 -17.26
C GLY A 303 3.28 47.43 -18.12
N LYS A 304 4.40 46.95 -17.55
CA LYS A 304 5.41 46.15 -18.26
C LYS A 304 5.65 44.81 -17.56
N THR A 305 6.07 43.82 -18.36
CA THR A 305 6.61 42.54 -17.86
C THR A 305 8.11 42.70 -17.60
N ILE A 306 8.55 42.37 -16.40
CA ILE A 306 9.95 42.45 -15.98
C ILE A 306 10.45 41.12 -15.40
N ASP A 307 11.76 40.87 -15.54
CA ASP A 307 12.46 39.84 -14.77
C ASP A 307 12.80 40.41 -13.38
N THR A 308 12.33 39.76 -12.32
CA THR A 308 12.59 40.15 -10.92
C THR A 308 13.27 39.00 -10.18
N SER A 309 14.20 39.32 -9.28
CA SER A 309 14.82 38.33 -8.40
C SER A 309 14.03 38.21 -7.10
N VAL A 310 13.69 36.98 -6.69
CA VAL A 310 12.94 36.72 -5.46
C VAL A 310 13.86 36.99 -4.27
N THR A 311 13.48 37.92 -3.39
CA THR A 311 14.25 38.25 -2.17
C THR A 311 13.76 37.44 -0.98
N SER A 312 12.45 37.31 -0.80
CA SER A 312 11.86 36.53 0.28
C SER A 312 10.45 36.08 -0.05
N VAL A 313 9.98 35.07 0.66
CA VAL A 313 8.64 34.52 0.52
C VAL A 313 7.99 34.50 1.89
N LEU A 314 6.87 35.20 2.05
CA LEU A 314 6.13 35.28 3.31
C LEU A 314 4.79 34.56 3.16
N GLN A 315 4.51 33.66 4.10
CA GLN A 315 3.19 33.05 4.23
C GLN A 315 2.33 33.90 5.17
N THR A 316 1.14 34.30 4.72
CA THR A 316 0.17 35.04 5.54
C THR A 316 -1.16 34.29 5.64
N THR A 317 -2.05 34.77 6.51
CA THR A 317 -3.41 34.21 6.68
C THR A 317 -4.27 34.31 5.41
N ALA A 318 -3.99 35.29 4.54
CA ALA A 318 -4.68 35.48 3.26
C ALA A 318 -4.03 34.72 2.09
N GLY A 319 -2.88 34.07 2.31
CA GLY A 319 -2.15 33.33 1.29
C GLY A 319 -0.65 33.64 1.27
N LYS A 320 0.00 33.15 0.21
CA LYS A 320 1.43 33.35 -0.04
C LYS A 320 1.67 34.75 -0.62
N MET A 321 2.70 35.43 -0.15
CA MET A 321 3.22 36.67 -0.73
C MET A 321 4.69 36.46 -1.10
N ILE A 322 5.07 36.94 -2.28
CA ILE A 322 6.44 36.88 -2.77
C ILE A 322 6.98 38.30 -2.81
N PHE A 323 8.18 38.50 -2.29
CA PHE A 323 8.91 39.75 -2.39
C PHE A 323 10.04 39.55 -3.39
N GLY A 324 10.19 40.49 -4.30
CA GLY A 324 11.26 40.48 -5.28
C GLY A 324 11.89 41.85 -5.43
N ARG A 325 13.01 41.91 -6.14
CA ARG A 325 13.70 43.16 -6.48
C ARG A 325 13.95 43.21 -7.97
N TYR A 326 13.56 44.31 -8.58
CA TYR A 326 13.96 44.64 -9.94
C TYR A 326 15.37 45.23 -9.92
N GLU A 327 16.29 44.58 -10.62
CA GLU A 327 17.60 45.15 -10.94
C GLU A 327 17.60 45.56 -12.41
N GLU A 328 17.80 46.86 -12.66
CA GLU A 328 17.99 47.36 -14.01
C GLU A 328 19.32 46.80 -14.53
N ARG A 329 19.25 45.83 -15.45
CA ARG A 329 20.43 45.35 -16.17
C ARG A 329 20.99 46.53 -16.97
N SER A 330 21.95 47.23 -16.38
CA SER A 330 22.85 48.11 -17.14
C SER A 330 23.53 47.23 -18.18
N SER A 331 23.16 47.43 -19.44
CA SER A 331 23.92 46.93 -20.58
C SER A 331 25.35 47.44 -20.42
N LYS A 332 26.25 46.57 -19.92
CA LYS A 332 27.69 46.78 -20.03
C LYS A 332 28.00 46.93 -21.52
N ILE A 333 28.13 48.16 -21.96
CA ILE A 333 28.80 48.49 -23.21
C ILE A 333 30.25 48.06 -22.99
N GLU A 334 30.64 46.92 -23.57
CA GLU A 334 32.05 46.61 -23.80
C GLU A 334 32.59 47.71 -24.71
N VAL A 335 33.21 48.72 -24.09
CA VAL A 335 34.10 49.64 -24.79
C VAL A 335 35.30 48.80 -25.19
N VAL A 336 35.29 48.32 -26.42
CA VAL A 336 36.49 47.83 -27.09
C VAL A 336 37.43 49.03 -27.23
N SER A 337 38.39 49.15 -26.31
CA SER A 337 39.52 50.05 -26.46
C SER A 337 40.39 49.55 -27.62
N GLN A 338 40.58 50.42 -28.61
CA GLN A 338 41.56 50.26 -29.69
C GLN A 338 42.99 50.21 -29.16
#